data_AF-A0A7C4TX67-F1
#
_entry.id   AF-A0A7C4TX67-F1
#
_cell.length_a   1.000
_cell.length_b   1.000
_cell.length_c   1.000
_cell.angle_alpha   90.00
_cell.angle_beta   90.00
_cell.angle_gamma   90.00
#
_symmetry.space_group_name_H-M   'P 1'
#
loop_
_entity.id
_entity.type
_entity.pdbx_description
1 polymer ?
#
loop_
_entity_poly.entity_id
_entity_poly.type
_entity_poly.pdbx_seq_one_letter_code
_entity_poly.pdbx_strand_id
1 'polypeptide(L)'
;MKNFLEALKRFFKGIDISMRESATSLIEHELAELENAFALLTMSMFSGLPFPSTGIVLRILPYMEREVRVMSKRSADLEDIFAQTLSHFDID
;
A
#
# COMPACT_ATOMS: atom_id res chain seq x y z
N MET A 1 -7.25 -55.53 -8.27
CA MET A 1 -7.20 -54.46 -9.30
C MET A 1 -8.09 -53.25 -8.98
N LYS A 2 -9.37 -53.42 -8.57
CA LYS A 2 -10.25 -52.28 -8.22
C LYS A 2 -9.70 -51.37 -7.11
N ASN A 3 -9.13 -51.95 -6.05
CA ASN A 3 -8.57 -51.19 -4.93
C ASN A 3 -7.35 -50.33 -5.32
N PHE A 4 -6.58 -50.76 -6.33
CA PHE A 4 -5.42 -50.02 -6.82
C PHE A 4 -5.85 -48.79 -7.64
N LEU A 5 -6.87 -48.94 -8.49
CA LEU A 5 -7.48 -47.83 -9.24
C LEU A 5 -8.08 -46.78 -8.29
N GLU A 6 -8.69 -47.21 -7.19
CA GLU A 6 -9.30 -46.33 -6.21
C GLU A 6 -8.25 -45.56 -5.39
N ALA A 7 -7.15 -46.23 -5.02
CA ALA A 7 -6.00 -45.59 -4.39
C ALA A 7 -5.34 -44.55 -5.31
N LEU A 8 -5.16 -44.88 -6.59
CA LEU A 8 -4.62 -43.95 -7.60
C LEU A 8 -5.53 -42.73 -7.78
N LYS A 9 -6.85 -42.93 -7.84
CA LYS A 9 -7.83 -41.84 -7.97
C LYS A 9 -7.81 -40.90 -6.76
N ARG A 10 -7.68 -41.45 -5.54
CA ARG A 10 -7.53 -40.65 -4.31
C ARG A 10 -6.22 -39.86 -4.30
N PHE A 11 -5.12 -40.47 -4.76
CA PHE A 11 -3.82 -39.83 -4.84
C PHE A 11 -3.82 -38.63 -5.79
N PHE A 12 -4.36 -38.80 -7.01
CA PHE A 12 -4.51 -37.69 -7.96
C PHE A 12 -5.41 -36.56 -7.43
N LYS A 13 -6.47 -36.91 -6.70
CA LYS A 13 -7.35 -35.92 -6.08
C LYS A 13 -6.66 -35.13 -4.97
N GLY A 14 -5.80 -35.77 -4.19
CA GLY A 14 -4.98 -35.10 -3.16
C GLY A 14 -3.95 -34.14 -3.76
N ILE A 15 -3.32 -34.53 -4.88
CA ILE A 15 -2.38 -33.67 -5.62
C ILE A 15 -3.09 -32.42 -6.17
N ASP A 16 -4.26 -32.58 -6.80
CA ASP A 16 -5.03 -31.46 -7.36
C ASP A 16 -5.40 -30.41 -6.31
N ILE A 17 -5.84 -30.87 -5.12
CA ILE A 17 -6.17 -30.00 -3.99
C ILE A 17 -4.92 -29.26 -3.49
N SER A 18 -3.82 -29.98 -3.26
CA SER A 18 -2.58 -29.41 -2.75
C SER A 18 -1.95 -28.39 -3.71
N MET A 19 -2.02 -28.64 -5.03
CA MET A 19 -1.53 -27.68 -6.03
C MET A 19 -2.37 -26.40 -6.05
N ARG A 20 -3.70 -26.51 -5.90
CA ARG A 20 -4.58 -25.35 -5.77
C ARG A 20 -4.31 -24.56 -4.50
N GLU A 21 -4.24 -25.23 -3.35
CA GLU A 21 -3.93 -24.57 -2.08
C GLU A 21 -2.58 -23.85 -2.11
N SER A 22 -1.56 -24.48 -2.70
CA SER A 22 -0.23 -23.86 -2.82
C SER A 22 -0.24 -22.63 -3.73
N ALA A 23 -0.99 -22.66 -4.83
CA ALA A 23 -1.11 -21.52 -5.75
C ALA A 23 -1.89 -20.36 -5.12
N THR A 24 -2.92 -20.65 -4.32
CA THR A 24 -3.73 -19.63 -3.65
C THR A 24 -3.00 -19.02 -2.44
N SER A 25 -2.29 -19.85 -1.66
CA SER A 25 -1.56 -19.41 -0.47
C SER A 25 -0.55 -18.29 -0.77
N LEU A 26 0.18 -18.37 -1.89
CA LEU A 26 1.12 -17.32 -2.27
C LEU A 26 0.43 -15.95 -2.46
N ILE A 27 -0.70 -15.94 -3.16
CA ILE A 27 -1.48 -14.71 -3.42
C ILE A 27 -2.08 -14.17 -2.11
N GLU A 28 -2.55 -15.06 -1.22
CA GLU A 28 -3.06 -14.66 0.10
C GLU A 28 -1.97 -14.02 0.96
N HIS A 29 -0.75 -14.55 0.92
CA HIS A 29 0.40 -13.95 1.59
C HIS A 29 0.76 -12.58 1.03
N GLU A 30 0.81 -12.43 -0.30
CA GLU A 30 1.06 -11.14 -0.96
C GLU A 30 -0.01 -10.10 -0.61
N LEU A 31 -1.29 -10.51 -0.55
CA LEU A 31 -2.39 -9.65 -0.15
C LEU A 31 -2.21 -9.14 1.29
N ALA A 32 -1.89 -10.03 2.23
CA ALA A 32 -1.66 -9.67 3.63
C ALA A 32 -0.47 -8.69 3.79
N GLU A 33 0.59 -8.85 3.00
CA GLU A 33 1.71 -7.90 2.98
C GLU A 33 1.30 -6.52 2.45
N LEU A 34 0.49 -6.47 1.38
CA LEU A 34 -0.02 -5.23 0.82
C LEU A 34 -0.98 -4.51 1.77
N GLU A 35 -1.85 -5.23 2.47
CA GLU A 35 -2.75 -4.66 3.48
C GLU A 35 -1.97 -4.04 4.65
N ASN A 36 -0.92 -4.71 5.11
CA ASN A 36 -0.02 -4.15 6.13
C ASN A 36 0.67 -2.87 5.65
N ALA A 37 1.20 -2.86 4.42
CA ALA A 37 1.81 -1.67 3.85
C ALA A 37 0.81 -0.51 3.69
N PHE A 38 -0.42 -0.80 3.29
CA PHE A 38 -1.49 0.19 3.18
C PHE A 38 -1.87 0.79 4.55
N ALA A 39 -1.99 -0.06 5.59
CA ALA A 39 -2.23 0.40 6.96
C ALA A 39 -1.10 1.33 7.45
N LEU A 40 0.15 1.01 7.11
CA LEU A 40 1.29 1.87 7.45
C LEU A 40 1.28 3.20 6.69
N LEU A 41 0.95 3.21 5.39
CA LEU A 41 0.85 4.45 4.61
C LEU A 41 -0.26 5.36 5.12
N THR A 42 -1.43 4.80 5.42
CA THR A 42 -2.57 5.55 5.94
C THR A 42 -2.30 6.09 7.34
N MET A 43 -1.69 5.30 8.23
CA MET A 43 -1.35 5.74 9.59
C MET A 43 -0.13 6.68 9.65
N SER A 44 0.88 6.48 8.78
CA SER A 44 2.08 7.33 8.76
C SER A 44 1.79 8.76 8.34
N MET A 45 0.79 8.98 7.48
CA MET A 45 0.27 10.32 7.17
C MET A 45 -0.19 11.08 8.43
N PHE A 46 -0.62 10.37 9.47
CA PHE A 46 -1.01 10.98 10.75
C PHE A 46 0.11 11.04 11.79
N SER A 47 1.19 10.26 11.62
CA SER A 47 2.21 10.08 12.65
C SER A 47 3.53 10.81 12.38
N GLY A 48 3.81 11.29 11.17
CA GLY A 48 5.07 11.98 10.85
C GLY A 48 6.33 11.09 10.96
N LEU A 49 6.16 9.77 11.10
CA LEU A 49 7.27 8.82 11.23
C LEU A 49 7.79 8.37 9.85
N PRO A 50 9.11 8.42 9.60
CA PRO A 50 9.70 8.00 8.33
C PRO A 50 9.70 6.48 8.22
N PHE A 51 9.02 5.93 7.21
CA PHE A 51 8.99 4.48 6.99
C PHE A 51 10.13 3.98 6.09
N PRO A 52 10.72 2.82 6.40
CA PRO A 52 11.82 2.19 5.65
C PRO A 52 11.34 1.33 4.47
N SER A 53 10.31 1.76 3.73
CA SER A 53 9.84 1.08 2.50
C SER A 53 9.96 1.98 1.28
N THR A 54 11.19 2.45 1.02
CA THR A 54 11.54 3.30 -0.13
C THR A 54 10.94 2.80 -1.44
N GLY A 55 10.84 1.49 -1.65
CA GLY A 55 10.26 0.89 -2.85
C GLY A 55 8.77 1.21 -3.07
N ILE A 56 7.98 1.33 -2.00
CA ILE A 56 6.55 1.65 -2.08
C ILE A 56 6.39 3.16 -2.29
N VAL A 57 7.15 3.97 -1.56
CA VAL A 57 7.18 5.43 -1.75
C VAL A 57 7.53 5.79 -3.19
N LEU A 58 8.52 5.12 -3.79
CA LEU A 58 8.90 5.32 -5.20
C LEU A 58 7.81 4.93 -6.20
N ARG A 59 6.99 3.92 -5.90
CA ARG A 59 5.86 3.53 -6.77
C ARG A 59 4.67 4.47 -6.66
N ILE A 60 4.47 5.09 -5.50
CA ILE A 60 3.35 6.01 -5.25
C ILE A 60 3.71 7.45 -5.68
N LEU A 61 4.99 7.80 -5.67
CA LEU A 61 5.54 9.11 -6.05
C LEU A 61 4.96 9.71 -7.35
N PRO A 62 4.82 8.97 -8.45
CA PRO A 62 4.21 9.49 -9.69
C PRO A 62 2.75 9.93 -9.51
N TYR A 63 2.01 9.27 -8.60
CA TYR A 63 0.62 9.60 -8.31
C TYR A 63 0.49 10.77 -7.32
N MET A 64 1.56 11.14 -6.63
CA MET A 64 1.61 12.26 -5.67
C MET A 64 2.11 13.57 -6.29
N GLU A 65 2.32 13.61 -7.62
CA GLU A 65 2.90 14.77 -8.33
C GLU A 65 2.15 16.07 -8.02
N ARG A 66 0.81 16.01 -8.01
CA ARG A 66 -0.05 17.15 -7.74
C ARG A 66 0.14 17.68 -6.32
N GLU A 67 0.13 16.80 -5.33
CA GLU A 67 0.23 17.13 -3.91
C GLU A 67 1.62 17.70 -3.59
N VAL A 68 2.67 17.12 -4.17
CA VAL A 68 4.04 17.64 -4.08
C VAL A 68 4.13 19.04 -4.71
N ARG A 69 3.50 19.27 -5.87
CA ARG A 69 3.45 20.59 -6.51
C ARG A 69 2.72 21.63 -5.66
N VAL A 70 1.60 21.26 -5.04
CA VAL A 70 0.85 22.13 -4.13
C VAL A 70 1.66 22.47 -2.88
N MET A 71 2.32 21.48 -2.26
CA MET A 71 3.19 21.69 -1.10
C MET A 71 4.39 22.56 -1.46
N SER A 72 5.02 22.35 -2.61
CA SER A 72 6.14 23.15 -3.10
C SER A 72 5.75 24.61 -3.30
N LYS A 73 4.58 24.86 -3.93
CA LYS A 73 4.05 26.21 -4.08
C LYS A 73 3.77 26.87 -2.72
N ARG A 74 3.09 26.16 -1.80
CA ARG A 74 2.85 26.66 -0.44
C ARG A 74 4.15 26.94 0.32
N SER A 75 5.19 26.15 0.09
CA SER A 75 6.50 26.35 0.70
C SER A 75 7.25 27.54 0.11
N ALA A 76 7.07 27.84 -1.17
CA ALA A 76 7.65 29.03 -1.80
C ALA A 76 6.91 30.30 -1.34
N ASP A 77 5.59 30.20 -1.18
CA ASP A 77 4.73 31.30 -0.72
C ASP A 77 4.76 31.47 0.82
N LEU A 78 5.62 30.73 1.55
CA LEU A 78 5.77 30.80 3.02
C LEU A 78 6.16 32.20 3.51
N GLU A 79 6.92 32.95 2.73
CA GLU A 79 7.30 34.33 3.03
C GLU A 79 6.08 35.25 3.09
N ASP A 80 4.99 34.90 2.38
CA ASP A 80 3.74 35.66 2.29
C ASP A 80 2.63 35.09 3.19
N ILE A 81 2.89 34.00 3.92
CA ILE A 81 1.90 33.40 4.83
C ILE A 81 1.52 34.37 5.94
N PHE A 82 2.46 35.15 6.48
CA PHE A 82 2.11 36.16 7.46
C PHE A 82 1.20 37.24 6.87
N ALA A 83 1.45 37.70 5.64
CA ALA A 83 0.60 38.70 4.99
C ALA A 83 -0.79 38.16 4.64
N GLN A 84 -0.89 36.90 4.17
CA GLN A 84 -2.18 36.24 3.92
C GLN A 84 -2.97 35.98 5.20
N THR A 85 -2.29 35.60 6.28
CA THR A 85 -2.94 35.37 7.58
C THR A 85 -3.38 36.70 8.19
N LEU A 86 -2.55 37.75 8.11
CA LEU A 86 -2.89 39.09 8.60
C LEU A 86 -4.01 39.74 7.77
N SER A 87 -4.03 39.52 6.45
CA SER A 87 -5.13 39.93 5.56
C SER A 87 -6.44 39.20 5.85
N HIS A 88 -6.39 37.95 6.33
CA HIS A 88 -7.59 37.21 6.72
C HIS A 88 -8.17 37.68 8.06
N PHE A 89 -7.35 38.33 8.90
CA PHE A 89 -7.78 38.83 10.21
C PHE A 89 -8.36 40.26 10.17
N ASP A 90 -8.53 40.88 9.00
CA ASP A 90 -9.19 42.18 8.81
C ASP A 90 -8.71 43.24 9.83
N ILE A 91 -7.39 43.27 10.05
CA ILE A 91 -6.75 44.23 10.93
C ILE A 91 -6.47 45.49 10.09
N ASP A 92 -7.25 46.54 10.31
CA ASP A 92 -6.90 47.93 9.96
C ASP A 92 -5.62 48.38 10.70
#